data_AF-A0A2D3W4I3-F1
#
_entry.id   AF-A0A2D3W4I3-F1
#
_cell.length_a   1.000
_cell.length_b   1.000
_cell.length_c   1.000
_cell.angle_alpha   90.00
_cell.angle_beta   90.00
_cell.angle_gamma   90.00
#
_symmetry.space_group_name_H-M   'P 1'
#
loop_
_entity.id
_entity.type
_entity.pdbx_description
1 polymer ?
#
loop_
_entity_poly.entity_id
_entity_poly.type
_entity_poly.pdbx_seq_one_letter_code
_entity_poly.pdbx_strand_id
1 'polypeptide(L)'
;MALHVKKERREFIQYSTLGVLGLVLGGGFFAAPYLKADEKRLRPPGAVSEDLFLALCIKCGQCLQVCPYHSIHLADFAKGYGMGTPYIEARERGCY
;
A
#
# COMPACT_ATOMS: atom_id res chain seq x y z
N MET A 1 -26.38 45.58 10.19
CA MET A 1 -26.82 45.15 8.85
C MET A 1 -26.40 43.71 8.65
N ALA A 2 -27.30 42.76 8.93
CA ALA A 2 -27.05 41.34 8.72
C ALA A 2 -27.45 41.00 7.27
N LEU A 3 -26.48 40.54 6.47
CA LEU A 3 -26.77 40.03 5.13
C LEU A 3 -27.47 38.66 5.28
N HIS A 4 -28.80 38.66 5.15
CA HIS A 4 -29.58 37.43 5.02
C HIS A 4 -29.28 36.80 3.66
N VAL A 5 -28.30 35.90 3.62
CA VAL A 5 -28.07 35.03 2.47
C VAL A 5 -29.19 33.99 2.42
N LYS A 6 -30.17 34.17 1.53
CA LYS A 6 -31.13 33.09 1.18
C LYS A 6 -30.35 31.99 0.45
N LYS A 7 -29.89 30.96 1.16
CA LYS A 7 -29.35 29.75 0.52
C LYS A 7 -30.51 28.86 0.10
N GLU A 8 -30.78 28.80 -1.21
CA GLU A 8 -31.58 27.73 -1.81
C GLU A 8 -30.99 26.36 -1.40
N ARG A 9 -31.83 25.38 -1.06
CA ARG A 9 -31.37 24.04 -0.63
C ARG A 9 -30.37 23.43 -1.61
N ARG A 10 -30.54 23.74 -2.90
CA ARG A 10 -29.69 23.28 -4.00
C ARG A 10 -28.28 23.87 -3.96
N GLU A 11 -28.13 25.17 -3.67
CA GLU A 11 -26.82 25.82 -3.59
C GLU A 11 -26.02 25.33 -2.39
N PHE A 12 -26.70 25.10 -1.25
CA PHE A 12 -26.04 24.51 -0.08
C PHE A 12 -25.47 23.12 -0.37
N ILE A 13 -26.23 22.27 -1.08
CA ILE A 13 -25.76 20.94 -1.50
C ILE A 13 -24.58 21.06 -2.48
N GLN A 14 -24.62 21.98 -3.43
CA GLN A 14 -23.53 22.18 -4.40
C GLN A 14 -22.22 22.65 -3.74
N TYR A 15 -22.28 23.65 -2.86
CA TYR A 15 -21.05 24.14 -2.21
C TYR A 15 -20.46 23.16 -1.19
N SER A 16 -21.31 22.44 -0.45
CA SER A 16 -20.85 21.40 0.48
C SER A 16 -20.22 20.22 -0.25
N THR A 17 -20.84 19.74 -1.33
CA THR A 17 -20.27 18.66 -2.14
C THR A 17 -18.93 19.06 -2.77
N LEU A 18 -18.81 20.27 -3.32
CA LEU A 18 -17.54 20.79 -3.83
C LEU A 18 -16.47 20.93 -2.73
N GLY A 19 -16.85 21.38 -1.53
CA GLY A 19 -15.94 21.49 -0.39
C GLY A 19 -15.40 20.14 0.09
N VAL A 20 -16.27 19.13 0.23
CA VAL A 20 -15.86 17.77 0.60
C VAL A 20 -14.97 17.16 -0.49
N LEU A 21 -15.34 17.33 -1.75
CA LEU A 21 -14.58 16.79 -2.87
C LEU A 21 -13.19 17.44 -2.97
N GLY A 22 -13.09 18.76 -2.74
CA GLY A 22 -11.83 19.48 -2.63
C GLY A 22 -10.95 18.98 -1.48
N LEU A 23 -11.53 18.71 -0.30
CA LEU A 23 -10.82 18.13 0.84
C LEU A 23 -10.31 16.71 0.56
N VAL A 24 -11.13 15.86 -0.04
CA VAL A 24 -10.77 14.47 -0.35
C VAL A 24 -9.65 14.44 -1.41
N LEU A 25 -9.77 15.22 -2.48
CA LEU A 25 -8.75 15.26 -3.52
C LEU A 25 -7.46 15.91 -3.03
N GLY A 26 -7.55 17.04 -2.31
CA GLY A 26 -6.38 17.73 -1.75
C GLY A 26 -5.66 16.89 -0.70
N GLY A 27 -6.41 16.31 0.24
CA GLY A 27 -5.88 15.42 1.28
C GLY A 27 -5.31 14.13 0.68
N GLY A 28 -6.03 13.52 -0.28
CA GLY A 28 -5.57 12.33 -0.98
C GLY A 28 -4.29 12.56 -1.78
N PHE A 29 -4.18 13.67 -2.50
CA PHE A 29 -2.97 14.02 -3.25
C PHE A 29 -1.76 14.23 -2.33
N PHE A 30 -1.97 14.91 -1.20
CA PHE A 30 -0.90 15.14 -0.22
C PHE A 30 -0.48 13.85 0.51
N ALA A 31 -1.44 12.99 0.87
CA ALA A 31 -1.16 11.75 1.60
C ALA A 31 -0.63 10.61 0.71
N ALA A 32 -0.96 10.60 -0.58
CA ALA A 32 -0.60 9.53 -1.52
C ALA A 32 0.90 9.13 -1.52
N PRO A 33 1.89 10.05 -1.58
CA PRO A 33 3.30 9.66 -1.55
C PRO A 33 3.72 9.05 -0.21
N TYR A 34 3.15 9.48 0.91
CA TYR A 34 3.46 8.94 2.23
C TYR A 34 2.86 7.55 2.45
N LEU A 35 1.74 7.24 1.78
CA LEU A 35 1.10 5.93 1.84
C LEU A 35 1.74 4.90 0.88
N LYS A 36 2.43 5.36 -0.16
CA LYS A 36 3.25 4.52 -1.05
C LYS A 36 4.61 4.22 -0.43
N ALA A 37 4.61 3.48 0.68
CA ALA A 37 5.84 2.91 1.23
C ALA A 37 6.34 1.79 0.30
N ASP A 38 7.14 2.17 -0.70
CA ASP A 38 7.85 1.21 -1.55
C ASP A 38 9.09 0.72 -0.81
N GLU A 39 8.90 -0.30 0.03
CA GLU A 39 10.01 -0.95 0.72
C GLU A 39 10.70 -1.91 -0.28
N LYS A 40 11.92 -1.57 -0.69
CA LYS A 40 12.73 -2.43 -1.54
C LYS A 40 13.07 -3.72 -0.80
N ARG A 41 12.39 -4.81 -1.19
CA ARG A 41 12.57 -6.14 -0.62
C ARG A 41 13.45 -7.00 -1.50
N LEU A 42 14.31 -7.79 -0.87
CA LEU A 42 15.04 -8.84 -1.55
C LEU A 42 14.09 -10.03 -1.71
N ARG A 43 13.82 -10.42 -2.95
CA ARG A 43 13.02 -11.61 -3.27
C ARG A 43 13.88 -12.88 -3.20
N PRO A 44 13.28 -14.05 -2.94
CA PRO A 44 13.99 -15.32 -3.02
C PRO A 44 14.68 -15.54 -4.37
N PRO A 45 15.76 -16.34 -4.42
CA PRO A 45 16.46 -16.63 -5.67
C PRO A 45 15.51 -17.25 -6.70
N GLY A 46 15.65 -16.83 -7.96
CA GLY A 46 14.78 -17.28 -9.04
C GLY A 46 13.42 -16.56 -9.12
N ALA A 47 13.20 -15.52 -8.31
CA ALA A 47 12.04 -14.65 -8.46
C ALA A 47 12.08 -13.91 -9.81
N VAL A 48 10.91 -13.80 -10.44
CA VAL A 48 10.69 -12.97 -11.63
C VAL A 48 10.62 -11.48 -11.24
N SER A 49 10.44 -10.60 -12.23
CA SER A 49 10.22 -9.16 -11.99
C SER A 49 9.08 -8.92 -10.98
N GLU A 50 9.24 -7.93 -10.11
CA GLU A 50 8.33 -7.66 -8.99
C GLU A 50 6.84 -7.65 -9.36
N ASP A 51 6.44 -6.95 -10.42
CA ASP A 51 5.03 -6.87 -10.84
C ASP A 51 4.45 -8.26 -11.19
N LEU A 52 5.22 -9.06 -11.93
CA LEU A 52 4.84 -10.42 -12.29
C LEU A 52 4.88 -11.35 -11.07
N PHE A 53 5.85 -11.16 -10.19
CA PHE A 53 5.97 -11.92 -8.95
C PHE A 53 4.74 -11.74 -8.06
N LEU A 54 4.28 -10.49 -7.91
CA LEU A 54 3.08 -10.16 -7.14
C LEU A 54 1.79 -10.69 -7.79
N ALA A 55 1.74 -10.76 -9.12
CA ALA A 55 0.62 -11.36 -9.84
C ALA A 55 0.58 -12.90 -9.71
N LEU A 56 1.73 -13.55 -9.62
CA LEU A 56 1.84 -15.01 -9.53
C LEU A 56 1.76 -15.55 -8.09
N CYS A 57 2.20 -14.77 -7.11
CA CYS A 57 2.28 -15.23 -5.73
C CYS A 57 0.88 -15.41 -5.11
N ILE A 58 0.45 -16.66 -4.97
CA ILE A 58 -0.81 -17.02 -4.29
C ILE A 58 -0.70 -17.09 -2.77
N LYS A 59 0.44 -16.68 -2.18
CA LYS A 59 0.68 -16.63 -0.73
C LYS A 59 0.51 -17.98 -0.02
N CYS A 60 0.88 -19.08 -0.70
CA CYS A 60 0.77 -20.43 -0.15
C CYS A 60 1.80 -20.77 0.94
N GLY A 61 2.88 -19.99 1.06
CA GLY A 61 3.94 -20.22 2.05
C GLY A 61 4.87 -21.41 1.75
N GLN A 62 4.74 -22.09 0.61
CA GLN A 62 5.58 -23.25 0.30
C GLN A 62 7.07 -22.90 0.24
N CYS A 63 7.41 -21.72 -0.28
CA CYS A 63 8.78 -21.21 -0.31
C CYS A 63 9.39 -21.08 1.10
N LEU A 64 8.61 -20.70 2.11
CA LEU A 64 9.06 -20.62 3.50
C LEU A 64 9.41 -22.01 4.05
N GLN A 65 8.56 -23.00 3.77
CA GLN A 65 8.73 -24.37 4.29
C GLN A 65 9.91 -25.10 3.67
N VAL A 66 10.16 -24.90 2.38
CA VAL A 66 11.25 -25.59 1.67
C VAL A 66 12.61 -24.90 1.84
N CYS A 67 12.66 -23.73 2.46
CA CYS A 67 13.90 -22.99 2.63
C CYS A 67 14.83 -23.71 3.63
N PRO A 68 15.93 -24.35 3.19
CA PRO A 68 16.80 -25.11 4.09
C PRO A 68 17.44 -24.19 5.15
N TYR A 69 17.68 -22.95 4.74
CA TYR A 69 18.36 -21.95 5.54
C TYR A 69 17.44 -21.13 6.42
N HIS A 70 16.12 -21.24 6.27
CA HIS A 70 15.15 -20.43 7.02
C HIS A 70 15.42 -18.93 6.88
N SER A 71 15.89 -18.49 5.70
CA SER A 71 16.20 -17.09 5.39
C SER A 71 15.01 -16.32 4.80
N ILE A 72 13.93 -17.03 4.47
CA ILE A 72 12.72 -16.46 3.89
C ILE A 72 11.76 -16.07 5.02
N HIS A 73 11.22 -14.86 4.94
CA HIS A 73 10.17 -14.36 5.82
C HIS A 73 8.94 -13.99 4.97
N LEU A 74 7.75 -14.05 5.56
CA LEU A 74 6.52 -13.59 4.89
C LEU A 74 6.19 -12.17 5.35
N ALA A 75 5.90 -11.29 4.41
CA ALA A 75 5.55 -9.91 4.71
C ALA A 75 4.25 -9.85 5.53
N ASP A 76 4.24 -9.06 6.59
CA ASP A 76 3.07 -8.86 7.45
C ASP A 76 2.29 -7.59 7.08
N PHE A 77 1.35 -7.19 7.94
CA PHE A 77 0.58 -5.97 7.75
C PHE A 77 1.40 -4.68 7.87
N ALA A 78 2.47 -4.69 8.68
CA ALA A 78 3.33 -3.53 8.85
C ALA A 78 4.14 -3.24 7.57
N LYS A 79 4.42 -4.28 6.79
CA LYS A 79 5.12 -4.17 5.49
C LYS A 79 4.18 -3.65 4.38
N GLY A 80 2.88 -3.53 4.58
CA GLY A 80 1.99 -2.86 3.61
C GLY A 80 1.86 -3.61 2.27
N TYR A 81 2.16 -2.98 1.14
CA TYR A 81 1.93 -3.60 -0.18
C TYR A 81 2.70 -4.92 -0.34
N GLY A 82 2.04 -5.98 -0.82
CA GLY A 82 2.63 -7.31 -0.93
C GLY A 82 2.58 -8.16 0.35
N MET A 83 1.65 -7.91 1.27
CA MET A 83 1.45 -8.77 2.46
C MET A 83 1.33 -10.25 2.08
N GLY A 84 1.95 -11.14 2.86
CA GLY A 84 1.99 -12.57 2.65
C GLY A 84 2.93 -13.03 1.53
N THR A 85 3.66 -12.10 0.89
CA THR A 85 4.68 -12.45 -0.09
C THR A 85 6.04 -12.68 0.60
N PRO A 86 6.85 -13.61 0.10
CA PRO A 86 8.13 -13.94 0.70
C PRO A 86 9.20 -12.88 0.37
N TYR A 87 10.06 -12.62 1.34
CA TYR A 87 11.22 -11.74 1.21
C TYR A 87 12.37 -12.22 2.10
N ILE A 88 13.57 -11.71 1.88
CA ILE A 88 14.78 -12.05 2.63
C ILE A 88 15.31 -10.80 3.33
N GLU A 89 15.51 -10.87 4.64
CA GLU A 89 16.25 -9.86 5.40
C GLU A 89 17.72 -10.27 5.49
N ALA A 90 18.50 -9.92 4.47
CA ALA A 90 19.91 -10.34 4.36
C ALA A 90 20.80 -9.85 5.52
N ARG A 91 20.34 -8.83 6.28
CA ARG A 91 21.00 -8.35 7.49
C ARG A 91 20.84 -9.31 8.67
N GLU A 92 19.71 -10.00 8.78
CA GLU A 92 19.50 -11.02 9.81
C GLU A 92 20.07 -12.36 9.36
N ARG A 93 19.74 -12.78 8.12
CA ARG A 93 20.19 -14.04 7.55
C ARG A 93 20.15 -14.00 6.02
N GLY A 94 21.30 -14.19 5.39
CA GLY A 94 21.41 -14.29 3.93
C GLY A 94 20.89 -15.63 3.38
N CYS A 95 20.76 -15.71 2.05
CA CYS A 95 20.70 -16.99 1.34
C CYS A 95 22.14 -17.46 1.11
N TYR A 96 22.49 -18.65 1.60
CA TYR A 96 23.80 -19.27 1.44
C TYR A 96 23.67 -20.63 0.75
#